data_AF-A0A497KY85-F1
#
_entry.id   AF-A0A497KY85-F1
#
_cell.length_a   1.000
_cell.length_b   1.000
_cell.length_c   1.000
_cell.angle_alpha   90.00
_cell.angle_beta   90.00
_cell.angle_gamma   90.00
#
_symmetry.space_group_name_H-M   'P 1'
#
loop_
_entity.id
_entity.type
_entity.pdbx_description
1 polymer ?
#
loop_
_entity_poly.entity_id
_entity_poly.type
_entity_poly.pdbx_seq_one_letter_code
_entity_poly.pdbx_strand_id
1 'polypeptide(L)'
;MKVKDAGRASEFIKSWIRGVYQGLQTVDDETAKKILSKAGADCAKIYLSVYGRDLSKMTLDEWLKTEVEMGGQVEKKEEYIVYAFTPSKCECLLVEEGIIPLTPKLCSSCFTNWLEYQFQTMTGRKVRAELVESLATGADRCVFRIWLK
;
A
#
# COMPACT_ATOMS: atom_id res chain seq x y z
N MET A 1 5.12 -37.19 5.90
CA MET A 1 4.52 -36.50 4.74
C MET A 1 4.55 -35.00 5.01
N LYS A 2 5.20 -34.19 4.16
CA LYS A 2 5.22 -32.73 4.33
C LYS A 2 4.01 -32.10 3.62
N VAL A 3 3.58 -30.90 4.05
CA VAL A 3 2.47 -30.15 3.41
C VAL A 3 2.73 -29.92 1.91
N LYS A 4 3.99 -29.66 1.53
CA LYS A 4 4.40 -29.50 0.13
C LYS A 4 4.16 -30.77 -0.69
N ASP A 5 4.50 -31.94 -0.13
CA ASP A 5 4.41 -33.23 -0.82
C ASP A 5 2.94 -33.62 -1.07
N ALA A 6 2.00 -33.05 -0.31
CA ALA A 6 0.55 -33.23 -0.48
C ALA A 6 -0.09 -32.24 -1.47
N GLY A 7 0.69 -31.38 -2.13
CA GLY A 7 0.15 -30.39 -3.09
C GLY A 7 -0.60 -29.21 -2.46
N ARG A 8 -0.59 -29.07 -1.12
CA ARG A 8 -1.39 -28.07 -0.38
C ARG A 8 -0.64 -26.79 -0.01
N ALA A 9 0.49 -26.51 -0.68
CA ALA A 9 1.34 -25.36 -0.34
C ALA A 9 0.60 -24.01 -0.52
N SER A 10 -0.16 -23.83 -1.61
CA SER A 10 -0.91 -22.59 -1.86
C SER A 10 -1.99 -22.34 -0.80
N GLU A 11 -2.76 -23.38 -0.47
CA GLU A 11 -3.78 -23.33 0.58
C GLU A 11 -3.17 -22.97 1.94
N PHE A 12 -2.03 -23.57 2.28
CA PHE A 12 -1.30 -23.27 3.50
C PHE A 12 -0.88 -21.80 3.56
N ILE A 13 -0.27 -21.27 2.48
CA ILE A 13 0.17 -19.86 2.40
C ILE A 13 -1.02 -18.91 2.52
N LYS A 14 -2.09 -19.15 1.76
CA LYS A 14 -3.31 -18.31 1.81
C LYS A 14 -3.94 -18.32 3.21
N SER A 15 -3.98 -19.48 3.86
CA SER A 15 -4.50 -19.62 5.23
C SER A 15 -3.63 -18.91 6.26
N TRP A 16 -2.30 -19.00 6.12
CA TRP A 16 -1.37 -18.29 6.99
C TRP A 16 -1.50 -16.77 6.84
N ILE A 17 -1.59 -16.25 5.60
CA ILE A 17 -1.81 -14.82 5.34
C ILE A 17 -3.14 -14.34 5.96
N ARG A 18 -4.22 -15.12 5.80
CA ARG A 18 -5.51 -14.83 6.45
C ARG A 18 -5.41 -14.76 7.96
N GLY A 19 -4.75 -15.74 8.58
CA GLY A 19 -4.56 -15.76 10.04
C GLY A 19 -3.77 -14.55 10.54
N VAL A 20 -2.69 -14.18 9.85
CA VAL A 20 -1.92 -12.96 10.17
C VAL A 20 -2.79 -11.72 10.02
N TYR A 21 -3.55 -11.61 8.92
CA TYR A 21 -4.47 -10.49 8.70
C TYR A 21 -5.56 -10.39 9.78
N GLN A 22 -6.12 -11.52 10.22
CA GLN A 22 -7.09 -11.56 11.32
C GLN A 22 -6.47 -11.10 12.64
N GLY A 23 -5.26 -11.55 12.96
CA GLY A 23 -4.52 -11.06 14.13
C GLY A 23 -4.22 -9.56 14.06
N LEU A 24 -3.94 -9.03 12.87
CA LEU A 24 -3.78 -7.59 12.68
C LEU A 24 -5.05 -6.79 12.98
N GLN A 25 -6.24 -7.39 12.91
CA GLN A 25 -7.49 -6.70 13.27
C GLN A 25 -7.65 -6.55 14.78
N THR A 26 -6.91 -7.30 15.60
CA THR A 26 -7.05 -7.29 17.07
C THR A 26 -6.13 -6.29 17.77
N VAL A 27 -5.28 -5.58 17.02
CA VAL A 27 -4.35 -4.57 17.55
C VAL A 27 -4.80 -3.16 17.11
N ASP A 28 -4.32 -2.12 17.80
CA ASP A 28 -4.58 -0.74 17.40
C ASP A 28 -3.91 -0.39 16.05
N ASP A 29 -4.32 0.74 15.46
CA ASP A 29 -3.89 1.13 14.11
C ASP A 29 -2.41 1.48 14.01
N GLU A 30 -1.83 2.06 15.06
CA GLU A 30 -0.39 2.39 15.10
C GLU A 30 0.45 1.11 15.18
N THR A 31 0.02 0.14 16.02
CA THR A 31 0.64 -1.19 16.09
C THR A 31 0.49 -1.94 14.77
N ALA A 32 -0.69 -1.95 14.16
CA ALA A 32 -0.92 -2.59 12.86
C ALA A 32 -0.03 -1.98 11.78
N LYS A 33 0.06 -0.65 11.72
CA LYS A 33 0.93 0.08 10.80
C LYS A 33 2.40 -0.28 11.00
N LYS A 34 2.87 -0.38 12.25
CA LYS A 34 4.24 -0.80 12.54
C LYS A 34 4.51 -2.23 12.05
N ILE A 35 3.61 -3.17 12.34
CA ILE A 35 3.76 -4.58 11.91
C ILE A 35 3.77 -4.68 10.38
N LEU A 36 2.92 -3.92 9.69
CA LEU A 36 2.78 -3.95 8.23
C LEU A 36 3.82 -3.11 7.47
N SER A 37 4.69 -2.37 8.16
CA SER A 37 5.69 -1.48 7.53
C SER A 37 6.55 -2.19 6.49
N LYS A 38 7.11 -3.34 6.87
CA LYS A 38 7.94 -4.14 5.96
C LYS A 38 7.13 -4.76 4.82
N ALA A 39 5.91 -5.22 5.09
CA ALA A 39 5.04 -5.78 4.07
C ALA A 39 4.67 -4.72 3.01
N GLY A 40 4.26 -3.52 3.44
CA GLY A 40 3.96 -2.41 2.53
C GLY A 40 5.17 -2.01 1.66
N ALA A 41 6.35 -1.90 2.28
CA ALA A 41 7.60 -1.60 1.56
C ALA A 41 8.01 -2.69 0.57
N ASP A 42 7.92 -3.96 0.95
CA ASP A 42 8.30 -5.07 0.07
C ASP A 42 7.29 -5.24 -1.07
N CYS A 43 5.99 -5.00 -0.84
CA CYS A 43 4.98 -4.89 -1.91
C CYS A 43 5.29 -3.72 -2.87
N ALA A 44 5.74 -2.58 -2.36
CA ALA A 44 6.14 -1.44 -3.20
C ALA A 44 7.30 -1.79 -4.13
N LYS A 45 8.32 -2.49 -3.63
CA LYS A 45 9.45 -2.93 -4.46
C LYS A 45 9.02 -3.86 -5.61
N ILE A 46 8.11 -4.79 -5.32
CA ILE A 46 7.57 -5.69 -6.36
C ILE A 46 6.83 -4.88 -7.41
N TYR A 47 5.93 -3.98 -6.99
CA TYR A 47 5.22 -3.07 -7.91
C TYR A 47 6.19 -2.27 -8.77
N LEU A 48 7.15 -1.58 -8.16
CA LEU A 48 8.15 -0.77 -8.86
C LEU A 48 8.94 -1.59 -9.88
N SER A 49 9.32 -2.82 -9.52
CA SER A 49 10.01 -3.74 -10.43
C SER A 49 9.16 -4.12 -11.64
N VAL A 50 7.85 -4.35 -11.47
CA VAL A 50 6.93 -4.67 -12.58
C VAL A 50 6.86 -3.51 -13.58
N TYR A 51 6.88 -2.27 -13.08
CA TYR A 51 6.83 -1.06 -13.91
C TYR A 51 8.21 -0.52 -14.30
N GLY A 52 9.31 -1.25 -14.03
CA GLY A 52 10.66 -0.84 -14.37
C GLY A 52 11.12 0.47 -13.68
N ARG A 53 10.55 0.81 -12.52
CA ARG A 53 10.83 2.05 -11.80
C ARG A 53 11.93 1.86 -10.76
N ASP A 54 13.00 2.64 -10.88
CA ASP A 54 14.07 2.74 -9.90
C ASP A 54 13.97 4.07 -9.17
N LEU A 55 13.47 4.05 -7.94
CA LEU A 55 13.28 5.26 -7.14
C LEU A 55 14.57 5.99 -6.79
N SER A 56 15.73 5.33 -6.85
CA SER A 56 17.03 5.99 -6.63
C SER A 56 17.43 6.89 -7.79
N LYS A 57 16.81 6.71 -8.96
CA LYS A 57 17.04 7.49 -10.19
C LYS A 57 15.86 8.42 -10.53
N MET A 58 14.89 8.54 -9.64
CA MET A 58 13.65 9.28 -9.86
C MET A 58 13.46 10.33 -8.77
N THR A 59 13.20 11.56 -9.20
CA THR A 59 12.78 12.63 -8.30
C THR A 59 11.32 12.46 -7.91
N LEU A 60 10.92 13.08 -6.79
CA LEU A 60 9.51 13.10 -6.39
C LEU A 60 8.61 13.68 -7.49
N ASP A 61 9.07 14.72 -8.20
CA ASP A 61 8.26 15.38 -9.23
C ASP A 61 8.04 14.50 -10.46
N GLU A 62 9.04 13.73 -10.87
CA GLU A 62 8.91 12.72 -11.93
C GLU A 62 7.94 11.60 -11.54
N TRP A 63 8.00 11.15 -10.28
CA TRP A 63 7.04 10.16 -9.76
C TRP A 63 5.61 10.70 -9.80
N LEU A 64 5.38 11.92 -9.27
CA LEU A 64 4.06 12.54 -9.27
C LEU A 64 3.52 12.75 -10.69
N LYS A 65 4.38 13.15 -11.64
CA LYS A 65 4.01 13.27 -13.06
C LYS A 65 3.56 11.92 -13.62
N THR A 66 4.32 10.86 -13.35
CA THR A 66 4.02 9.50 -13.82
C THR A 66 2.68 9.00 -13.28
N GLU A 67 2.40 9.25 -11.99
CA GLU A 67 1.13 8.88 -11.39
C GLU A 67 -0.05 9.64 -12.02
N VAL A 68 0.11 10.92 -12.33
CA VAL A 68 -0.92 11.70 -13.04
C VAL A 68 -1.16 11.16 -14.45
N GLU A 69 -0.10 10.78 -15.18
CA GLU A 69 -0.21 10.15 -16.51
C GLU A 69 -0.94 8.80 -16.48
N MET A 70 -0.89 8.10 -15.34
CA MET A 70 -1.65 6.86 -15.10
C MET A 70 -3.09 7.09 -14.61
N GLY A 71 -3.56 8.34 -14.59
CA GLY A 71 -4.91 8.70 -14.17
C GLY A 71 -5.04 9.01 -12.67
N GLY A 72 -3.92 9.08 -11.96
CA GLY A 72 -3.86 9.65 -10.62
C GLY A 72 -4.11 11.16 -10.63
N GLN A 73 -4.39 11.70 -9.45
CA GLN A 73 -4.55 13.12 -9.19
C GLN A 73 -3.63 13.49 -8.05
N VAL A 74 -2.83 14.53 -8.25
CA VAL A 74 -1.88 15.02 -7.27
C VAL A 74 -2.13 16.50 -7.03
N GLU A 75 -2.23 16.89 -5.78
CA GLU A 75 -2.27 18.29 -5.37
C GLU A 75 -1.19 18.55 -4.31
N LYS A 76 -0.24 19.44 -4.62
CA LYS A 76 0.76 19.89 -3.66
C LYS A 76 0.19 21.07 -2.85
N LYS A 77 0.09 20.89 -1.53
CA LYS A 77 -0.17 21.97 -0.57
C LYS A 77 1.16 22.41 0.06
N GLU A 78 1.15 23.51 0.80
CA GLU A 78 2.34 24.02 1.49
C GLU A 78 2.94 22.98 2.46
N GLU A 79 2.09 22.22 3.17
CA GLU A 79 2.53 21.30 4.23
C GLU A 79 2.47 19.81 3.85
N TYR A 80 1.69 19.45 2.83
CA TYR A 80 1.46 18.06 2.45
C TYR A 80 1.08 17.91 0.99
N ILE A 81 1.15 16.68 0.50
CA ILE A 81 0.72 16.29 -0.84
C ILE A 81 -0.56 15.48 -0.69
N VAL A 82 -1.58 15.82 -1.47
CA VAL A 82 -2.76 14.97 -1.66
C VAL A 82 -2.49 14.10 -2.88
N TYR A 83 -2.55 12.78 -2.68
CA TYR A 83 -2.48 11.79 -3.74
C TYR A 83 -3.82 11.06 -3.81
N ALA A 84 -4.44 11.06 -4.97
CA ALA A 84 -5.72 10.43 -5.21
C ALA A 84 -5.71 9.61 -6.50
N PHE A 85 -6.52 8.56 -6.55
CA PHE A 85 -6.75 7.77 -7.76
C PHE A 85 -8.14 7.14 -7.69
N THR A 86 -8.73 6.84 -8.85
CA THR A 86 -10.12 6.35 -8.97
C THR A 86 -10.12 4.98 -9.65
N PRO A 87 -9.76 3.91 -8.92
CA PRO A 87 -9.68 2.58 -9.51
C PRO A 87 -11.08 1.97 -9.62
N SER A 88 -11.34 1.19 -10.68
CA SER A 88 -12.63 0.50 -10.86
C SER A 88 -12.87 -0.63 -9.85
N LYS A 89 -11.79 -1.16 -9.26
CA LYS A 89 -11.77 -2.19 -8.21
C LYS A 89 -10.53 -2.00 -7.33
N CYS A 90 -10.47 -2.67 -6.17
CA CYS A 90 -9.26 -2.64 -5.35
C CYS A 90 -8.05 -3.24 -6.08
N GLU A 91 -6.92 -2.54 -6.05
CA GLU A 91 -5.66 -2.95 -6.70
C GLU A 91 -4.71 -3.71 -5.77
N CYS A 92 -5.12 -3.98 -4.52
CA CYS A 92 -4.34 -4.84 -3.63
C CYS A 92 -4.50 -6.30 -4.09
N LEU A 93 -3.41 -6.92 -4.53
CA LEU A 93 -3.42 -8.31 -5.01
C LEU A 93 -4.03 -9.29 -3.99
N LEU A 94 -3.78 -9.10 -2.69
CA LEU A 94 -4.35 -9.97 -1.65
C LEU A 94 -5.89 -9.86 -1.55
N VAL A 95 -6.43 -8.68 -1.85
CA VAL A 95 -7.88 -8.43 -1.91
C VAL A 95 -8.45 -8.95 -3.22
N GLU A 96 -7.80 -8.65 -4.35
CA GLU A 96 -8.20 -9.10 -5.68
C GLU A 96 -8.29 -10.64 -5.75
N GLU A 97 -7.33 -11.34 -5.16
CA GLU A 97 -7.28 -12.81 -5.11
C GLU A 97 -8.21 -13.43 -4.05
N GLY A 98 -9.03 -12.63 -3.37
CA GLY A 98 -9.93 -13.10 -2.31
C GLY A 98 -9.20 -13.76 -1.14
N ILE A 99 -7.93 -13.40 -0.91
CA ILE A 99 -7.15 -13.92 0.21
C ILE A 99 -7.60 -13.19 1.48
N ILE A 100 -7.70 -11.86 1.46
CA ILE A 100 -8.15 -11.05 2.60
C ILE A 100 -9.27 -10.09 2.16
N PRO A 101 -10.18 -9.69 3.07
CA PRO A 101 -11.20 -8.69 2.75
C PRO A 101 -10.59 -7.28 2.62
N LEU A 102 -11.25 -6.44 1.83
CA LEU A 102 -10.97 -5.00 1.79
C LEU A 102 -11.48 -4.34 3.08
N THR A 103 -10.60 -3.61 3.78
CA THR A 103 -10.97 -2.88 5.01
C THR A 103 -10.22 -1.56 5.09
N PRO A 104 -10.80 -0.51 5.71
CA PRO A 104 -10.10 0.76 5.92
C PRO A 104 -8.77 0.59 6.65
N LYS A 105 -8.71 -0.31 7.64
CA LYS A 105 -7.49 -0.64 8.40
C LYS A 105 -6.37 -1.17 7.51
N LEU A 106 -6.70 -1.99 6.50
CA LEU A 106 -5.70 -2.45 5.54
C LEU A 106 -5.10 -1.28 4.75
N CYS A 107 -5.93 -0.35 4.29
CA CYS A 107 -5.47 0.83 3.55
C CYS A 107 -4.67 1.80 4.44
N SER A 108 -5.16 2.09 5.65
CA SER A 108 -4.53 3.03 6.60
C SER A 108 -3.26 2.49 7.27
N SER A 109 -3.06 1.17 7.27
CA SER A 109 -1.86 0.55 7.86
C SER A 109 -0.90 -0.06 6.82
N CYS A 110 -1.36 -0.57 5.67
CA CYS A 110 -0.49 -1.19 4.67
C CYS A 110 -0.16 -0.23 3.52
N PHE A 111 -1.18 0.31 2.85
CA PHE A 111 -0.97 1.16 1.68
C PHE A 111 -0.29 2.49 2.04
N THR A 112 -0.55 3.04 3.23
CA THR A 112 0.22 4.21 3.69
C THR A 112 1.70 3.90 3.87
N ASN A 113 2.07 2.69 4.31
CA ASN A 113 3.49 2.28 4.38
C ASN A 113 4.10 2.09 2.99
N TRP A 114 3.31 1.63 2.01
CA TRP A 114 3.70 1.57 0.60
C TRP A 114 4.03 2.96 0.05
N LEU A 115 3.20 3.98 0.36
CA LEU A 115 3.46 5.38 0.00
C LEU A 115 4.67 5.95 0.74
N GLU A 116 4.72 5.78 2.07
CA GLU A 116 5.83 6.25 2.90
C GLU A 116 7.17 5.72 2.43
N TYR A 117 7.27 4.42 2.14
CA TYR A 117 8.49 3.82 1.61
C TYR A 117 8.99 4.51 0.33
N GLN A 118 8.10 4.72 -0.65
CA GLN A 118 8.49 5.30 -1.92
C GLN A 118 8.94 6.75 -1.78
N PHE A 119 8.14 7.56 -1.07
CA PHE A 119 8.46 8.97 -0.87
C PHE A 119 9.72 9.13 -0.01
N GLN A 120 9.92 8.32 1.03
CA GLN A 120 11.16 8.30 1.81
C GLN A 120 12.37 7.94 0.94
N THR A 121 12.22 6.95 0.06
CA THR A 121 13.30 6.51 -0.83
C THR A 121 13.72 7.61 -1.81
N MET A 122 12.76 8.31 -2.42
CA MET A 122 13.05 9.39 -3.38
C MET A 122 13.56 10.66 -2.72
N THR A 123 13.05 11.00 -1.53
CA THR A 123 13.31 12.31 -0.91
C THR A 123 14.40 12.28 0.16
N GLY A 124 14.70 11.10 0.73
CA GLY A 124 15.55 10.97 1.92
C GLY A 124 14.95 11.58 3.20
N ARG A 125 13.71 12.09 3.15
CA ARG A 125 13.03 12.75 4.26
C ARG A 125 12.15 11.78 5.04
N LYS A 126 11.76 12.15 6.26
CA LYS A 126 10.80 11.34 7.01
C LYS A 126 9.41 11.61 6.46
N VAL A 127 8.71 10.57 6.02
CA VAL A 127 7.36 10.70 5.46
C VAL A 127 6.33 10.13 6.40
N ARG A 128 5.17 10.79 6.49
CA ARG A 128 3.94 10.22 7.05
C ARG A 128 2.88 10.23 5.96
N ALA A 129 2.17 9.13 5.76
CA ALA A 129 0.98 9.08 4.94
C ALA A 129 -0.24 8.69 5.79
N GLU A 130 -1.38 9.30 5.48
CA GLU A 130 -2.66 9.03 6.13
C GLU A 130 -3.73 8.79 5.06
N LEU A 131 -4.60 7.81 5.34
CA LEU A 131 -5.80 7.56 4.56
C LEU A 131 -6.82 8.67 4.83
N VAL A 132 -7.35 9.29 3.77
CA VAL A 132 -8.48 10.22 3.87
C VAL A 132 -9.79 9.49 3.54
N GLU A 133 -9.84 8.85 2.37
CA GLU A 133 -10.98 8.03 1.92
C GLU A 133 -10.50 6.94 0.96
N SER A 134 -11.27 5.87 0.80
CA SER A 134 -10.98 4.78 -0.14
C SER A 134 -12.22 4.01 -0.52
N LEU A 135 -12.09 3.12 -1.52
CA LEU A 135 -13.10 2.10 -1.78
C LEU A 135 -13.46 1.30 -0.51
N ALA A 136 -12.50 1.12 0.41
CA ALA A 136 -12.73 0.40 1.67
C ALA A 136 -13.64 1.17 2.65
N THR A 137 -13.74 2.49 2.51
CA THR A 137 -14.66 3.35 3.28
C THR A 137 -15.96 3.61 2.53
N GLY A 138 -16.18 2.97 1.37
CA GLY A 138 -17.36 3.16 0.53
C GLY A 138 -17.29 4.39 -0.38
N ALA A 139 -16.13 5.05 -0.48
CA ALA A 139 -15.92 6.13 -1.46
C ALA A 139 -15.76 5.57 -2.88
N ASP A 140 -15.89 6.42 -3.89
CA ASP A 140 -15.66 6.09 -5.31
C ASP A 140 -14.19 6.23 -5.74
N ARG A 141 -13.36 6.82 -4.88
CA ARG A 141 -11.92 7.05 -5.10
C ARG A 141 -11.11 6.77 -3.84
N CYS A 142 -9.80 6.67 -4.01
CA CYS A 142 -8.83 6.52 -2.93
C CYS A 142 -8.02 7.81 -2.80
N VAL A 143 -7.94 8.37 -1.60
CA VAL A 143 -7.24 9.63 -1.32
C VAL A 143 -6.37 9.49 -0.07
N PHE A 144 -5.14 9.97 -0.19
CA PHE A 144 -4.14 9.96 0.86
C PHE A 144 -3.53 11.35 1.02
N ARG A 145 -3.22 11.72 2.26
CA ARG A 145 -2.38 12.89 2.56
C ARG A 145 -0.99 12.42 2.93
N ILE A 146 0.03 13.09 2.42
CA ILE A 146 1.43 12.71 2.54
C ILE A 146 2.24 13.92 3.01
N TRP A 147 2.78 13.84 4.21
CA TRP A 147 3.62 14.88 4.81
C TRP A 147 5.09 14.51 4.65
N LEU A 148 5.87 15.42 4.08
CA LEU A 148 7.31 15.36 4.06
C LEU A 148 7.83 16.15 5.26
N LYS A 149 8.42 15.47 6.25
CA LYS A 149 9.04 16.07 7.44
C LYS A 149 10.54 16.22 7.20
#